data_AF-A0A412EYC7-F1
#
_entry.id   AF-A0A412EYC7-F1
#
_cell.length_a   1.000
_cell.length_b   1.000
_cell.length_c   1.000
_cell.angle_alpha   90.00
_cell.angle_beta   90.00
_cell.angle_gamma   90.00
#
_symmetry.space_group_name_H-M   'P 1'
#
loop_
_entity.id
_entity.type
_entity.pdbx_description
1 polymer ?
#
loop_
_entity_poly.entity_id
_entity_poly.type
_entity_poly.pdbx_seq_one_letter_code
_entity_poly.pdbx_strand_id
1 'polypeptide(L)'
;MNLIVAVDKNWAIGMNNKLLVSIPQDMKFFRETTKGKVVAMGRKTLESFPGGQPLKNRVNVVLTSDKNYQVKGTVVVHTIEEMVEELKKYEDEEIFVIGGESIYRQLLPYCKTAYITKIDHAYQADTFFPDLDQDPDWRMTKISDEQTYFDLEYVFTVYERIS
;
A
#
# COMPACT_ATOMS: atom_id res chain seq x y z
N MET A 1 -8.33 -9.80 1.13
CA MET A 1 -7.97 -8.36 1.04
C MET A 1 -7.22 -8.01 -0.23
N ASN A 2 -7.10 -6.71 -0.53
CA ASN A 2 -6.27 -6.17 -1.61
C ASN A 2 -5.06 -5.41 -1.05
N LEU A 3 -4.03 -5.23 -1.87
CA LEU A 3 -2.93 -4.30 -1.61
C LEU A 3 -2.74 -3.35 -2.78
N ILE A 4 -2.24 -2.15 -2.50
CA ILE A 4 -1.90 -1.15 -3.51
C ILE A 4 -0.57 -0.49 -3.15
N VAL A 5 0.35 -0.41 -4.11
CA VAL A 5 1.71 0.06 -3.90
C VAL A 5 2.34 0.53 -5.21
N ALA A 6 3.23 1.52 -5.14
CA ALA A 6 4.12 1.89 -6.24
C ALA A 6 5.53 1.43 -5.90
N VAL A 7 6.17 0.71 -6.83
CA VAL A 7 7.50 0.12 -6.66
C VAL A 7 8.42 0.55 -7.79
N ASP A 8 9.69 0.73 -7.46
CA ASP A 8 10.75 0.94 -8.45
C ASP A 8 11.28 -0.41 -9.01
N LYS A 9 12.32 -0.37 -9.88
CA LYS A 9 12.96 -1.58 -10.45
C LYS A 9 13.49 -2.57 -9.43
N ASN A 10 13.82 -2.12 -8.23
CA ASN A 10 14.36 -2.92 -7.14
C ASN A 10 13.31 -3.21 -6.06
N TRP A 11 12.03 -3.03 -6.38
CA TRP A 11 10.92 -3.20 -5.44
C TRP A 11 10.97 -2.24 -4.24
N ALA A 12 11.66 -1.11 -4.40
CA ALA A 12 11.70 -0.07 -3.38
C ALA A 12 10.42 0.77 -3.37
N ILE A 13 10.01 1.23 -2.19
CA ILE A 13 8.78 2.01 -2.00
C ILE A 13 8.97 3.35 -1.29
N GLY A 14 10.11 3.56 -0.64
CA GLY A 14 10.34 4.80 0.08
C GLY A 14 11.77 5.00 0.57
N MET A 15 12.06 6.25 0.90
CA MET A 15 13.30 6.69 1.53
C MET A 15 12.98 7.75 2.58
N ASN A 16 13.53 7.63 3.80
CA ASN A 16 13.33 8.59 4.89
C ASN A 16 11.84 8.90 5.18
N ASN A 17 10.98 7.87 5.22
CA ASN A 17 9.52 7.97 5.38
C ASN A 17 8.80 8.81 4.31
N LYS A 18 9.39 8.96 3.12
CA LYS A 18 8.76 9.63 1.97
C LYS A 18 8.67 8.68 0.79
N LEU A 19 7.71 8.93 -0.10
CA LEU A 19 7.63 8.28 -1.41
C LEU A 19 8.89 8.58 -2.22
N LEU A 20 9.35 7.61 -3.01
CA LEU A 20 10.50 7.78 -3.92
C LEU A 20 10.21 8.82 -5.00
N VAL A 21 8.99 8.80 -5.51
CA VAL A 21 8.48 9.73 -6.52
C VAL A 21 6.97 9.91 -6.36
N SER A 22 6.46 11.04 -6.81
CA SER A 22 5.02 11.32 -6.85
C SER A 22 4.58 11.47 -8.30
N ILE A 23 3.86 10.46 -8.80
CA ILE A 23 3.30 10.45 -10.15
C ILE A 23 1.81 10.81 -10.04
N PRO A 24 1.32 11.89 -10.68
CA PRO A 24 -0.07 12.33 -10.52
C PRO A 24 -1.12 11.27 -10.87
N GLN A 25 -0.83 10.45 -11.88
CA GLN A 25 -1.68 9.36 -12.36
C GLN A 25 -1.74 8.22 -11.34
N ASP A 26 -0.62 7.84 -10.73
CA ASP A 26 -0.58 6.88 -9.64
C ASP A 26 -1.36 7.40 -8.41
N MET A 27 -1.16 8.67 -8.05
CA MET A 27 -1.93 9.30 -6.97
C MET A 27 -3.43 9.39 -7.27
N LYS A 28 -3.83 9.53 -8.54
CA LYS A 28 -5.23 9.48 -8.97
C LYS A 28 -5.76 8.05 -8.85
N PHE A 29 -5.04 7.07 -9.39
CA PHE A 29 -5.38 5.66 -9.31
C PHE A 29 -5.56 5.21 -7.86
N PHE A 30 -4.59 5.49 -6.99
CA PHE A 30 -4.69 5.22 -5.56
C PHE A 30 -5.94 5.82 -4.91
N ARG A 31 -6.23 7.09 -5.21
CA ARG A 31 -7.42 7.77 -4.64
C ARG A 31 -8.71 7.15 -5.15
N GLU A 32 -8.82 6.84 -6.44
CA GLU A 32 -10.03 6.28 -7.03
C GLU A 32 -10.27 4.85 -6.54
N THR A 33 -9.23 4.02 -6.52
CA THR A 33 -9.29 2.62 -6.09
C THR A 33 -9.63 2.49 -4.61
N THR A 34 -9.14 3.39 -3.75
CA THR A 34 -9.35 3.32 -2.29
C THR A 34 -10.52 4.18 -1.78
N LYS A 35 -11.21 4.95 -2.64
CA LYS A 35 -12.26 5.87 -2.19
C LYS A 35 -13.44 5.14 -1.58
N GLY A 36 -13.87 5.54 -0.39
CA GLY A 36 -14.99 4.91 0.31
C GLY A 36 -14.68 3.54 0.89
N LYS A 37 -13.41 3.10 0.80
CA LYS A 37 -12.93 1.79 1.22
C LYS A 37 -12.23 1.84 2.58
N VAL A 38 -11.83 0.67 3.07
CA VAL A 38 -11.05 0.51 4.30
C VAL A 38 -9.57 0.47 3.91
N VAL A 39 -8.76 1.30 4.55
CA VAL A 39 -7.31 1.35 4.32
C VAL A 39 -6.56 0.94 5.58
N ALA A 40 -5.69 -0.07 5.46
CA ALA A 40 -4.86 -0.59 6.52
C ALA A 40 -3.43 -0.09 6.36
N MET A 41 -2.89 0.55 7.40
CA MET A 41 -1.55 1.11 7.36
C MET A 41 -0.84 1.17 8.71
N GLY A 42 0.46 1.47 8.68
CA GLY A 42 1.27 1.69 9.88
C GLY A 42 1.32 3.17 10.25
N ARG A 43 1.63 3.46 11.52
CA ARG A 43 1.77 4.83 12.03
C ARG A 43 2.63 5.75 11.14
N LYS A 44 3.83 5.30 10.76
CA LYS A 44 4.77 6.08 9.94
C LYS A 44 4.20 6.45 8.57
N THR A 45 3.37 5.58 7.99
CA THR A 45 2.69 5.84 6.72
C THR A 45 1.61 6.91 6.87
N LEU A 46 0.84 6.87 7.96
CA LEU A 46 -0.10 7.94 8.25
C LEU A 46 0.62 9.28 8.47
N GLU A 47 1.71 9.27 9.24
CA GLU A 47 2.49 10.47 9.56
C GLU A 47 3.16 11.10 8.32
N SER A 48 3.40 10.33 7.26
CA SER A 48 3.95 10.86 6.00
C SER A 48 2.90 11.58 5.13
N PHE A 49 1.62 11.40 5.41
CA PHE A 49 0.56 12.11 4.69
C PHE A 49 0.58 13.62 4.98
N PRO A 50 0.03 14.45 4.08
CA PRO A 50 -0.06 15.89 4.30
C PRO A 50 -0.70 16.23 5.66
N GLY A 51 0.10 16.83 6.55
CA GLY A 51 -0.31 17.21 7.90
C GLY A 51 -0.51 16.05 8.88
N GLY A 52 -0.01 14.84 8.56
CA GLY A 52 -0.21 13.63 9.37
C GLY A 52 -1.69 13.30 9.56
N GLN A 53 -2.53 13.64 8.58
CA GLN A 53 -3.97 13.47 8.67
C GLN A 53 -4.41 12.18 7.97
N PRO A 54 -5.41 11.47 8.51
CA PRO A 54 -5.96 10.31 7.85
C PRO A 54 -6.63 10.67 6.54
N LEU A 55 -6.73 9.66 5.69
CA LEU A 55 -7.30 9.78 4.38
C LEU A 55 -8.82 10.02 4.48
N LYS A 56 -9.28 11.20 4.02
CA LYS A 56 -10.71 11.56 4.03
C LYS A 56 -11.56 10.54 3.27
N ASN A 57 -12.81 10.36 3.71
CA ASN A 57 -13.83 9.47 3.12
C ASN A 57 -13.37 8.01 2.99
N ARG A 58 -12.58 7.54 3.96
CA ARG A 58 -12.08 6.17 4.09
C ARG A 58 -12.08 5.79 5.56
N VAL A 59 -12.27 4.51 5.84
CA VAL A 59 -12.01 3.96 7.18
C VAL A 59 -10.51 3.73 7.28
N ASN A 60 -9.82 4.41 8.19
CA ASN A 60 -8.37 4.32 8.33
C ASN A 60 -8.04 3.44 9.53
N VAL A 61 -7.49 2.25 9.30
CA VAL A 61 -7.02 1.32 10.35
C VAL A 61 -5.51 1.45 10.47
N VAL A 62 -5.02 1.83 11.65
CA VAL A 62 -3.63 2.22 11.87
C VAL A 62 -3.00 1.34 12.95
N LEU A 63 -1.94 0.62 12.59
CA LEU A 63 -1.14 -0.17 13.53
C LEU A 63 -0.02 0.68 14.14
N THR A 64 0.08 0.64 15.47
CA THR A 64 1.12 1.32 16.25
C THR A 64 1.41 0.61 17.57
N SER A 65 2.69 0.46 17.93
CA SER A 65 3.08 -0.04 19.25
C SER A 65 2.92 1.00 20.37
N ASP A 66 2.74 2.28 20.02
CA ASP A 66 2.46 3.34 20.98
C ASP A 66 0.99 3.32 21.40
N LYS A 67 0.73 2.86 22.62
CA LYS A 67 -0.61 2.76 23.21
C LYS A 67 -1.28 4.10 23.50
N ASN A 68 -0.51 5.19 23.51
CA ASN A 68 -1.04 6.53 23.73
C ASN A 68 -1.31 7.28 22.41
N TYR A 69 -1.01 6.65 21.28
CA TYR A 69 -1.21 7.26 19.97
C TYR A 69 -2.69 7.46 19.68
N GLN A 70 -3.07 8.70 19.39
CA GLN A 70 -4.43 9.06 19.03
C GLN A 70 -4.44 9.94 17.79
N VAL A 71 -5.24 9.55 16.81
CA VAL A 71 -5.54 10.36 15.63
C VAL A 71 -7.04 10.33 15.42
N LYS A 72 -7.63 11.50 15.22
CA LYS A 72 -9.08 11.61 15.04
C LYS A 72 -9.48 11.00 13.70
N GLY A 73 -10.53 10.18 13.69
CA GLY A 73 -11.06 9.57 12.47
C GLY A 73 -10.28 8.34 11.99
N THR A 74 -9.49 7.73 12.88
CA THR A 74 -8.81 6.44 12.64
C THR A 74 -9.24 5.41 13.67
N VAL A 75 -9.27 4.14 13.26
CA VAL A 75 -9.27 3.01 14.18
C VAL A 75 -7.81 2.68 14.47
N VAL A 76 -7.39 2.84 15.71
CA VAL A 76 -6.01 2.54 16.14
C VAL A 76 -5.99 1.14 16.77
N VAL A 77 -5.05 0.32 16.32
CA VAL A 77 -4.79 -1.03 16.82
C VAL A 77 -3.32 -1.17 17.17
N HIS A 78 -3.00 -2.10 18.08
CA HIS A 78 -1.69 -2.22 18.70
C HIS A 78 -0.95 -3.52 18.39
N THR A 79 -1.64 -4.50 17.83
CA THR A 79 -1.01 -5.72 17.31
C THR A 79 -1.53 -6.09 15.94
N ILE A 80 -0.81 -6.96 15.23
CA ILE A 80 -1.24 -7.45 13.92
C ILE A 80 -2.52 -8.29 14.05
N GLU A 81 -2.69 -9.02 15.15
CA GLU A 81 -3.89 -9.80 15.44
C GLU A 81 -5.09 -8.88 15.63
N GLU A 82 -4.94 -7.78 16.38
CA GLU A 82 -5.99 -6.77 16.52
C GLU A 82 -6.32 -6.12 15.18
N MET A 83 -5.32 -5.83 14.35
CA MET A 83 -5.54 -5.32 13.00
C MET A 83 -6.33 -6.29 12.14
N VAL A 84 -5.93 -7.57 12.10
CA VAL A 84 -6.64 -8.59 11.33
C VAL A 84 -8.07 -8.77 11.83
N GLU A 85 -8.28 -8.78 13.15
CA GLU A 85 -9.62 -8.89 13.73
C GLU A 85 -10.50 -7.67 13.42
N GLU A 86 -9.95 -6.47 13.46
CA GLU A 86 -10.65 -5.26 13.04
C GLU A 86 -11.03 -5.33 11.56
N LEU A 87 -10.11 -5.77 10.70
CA LEU A 87 -10.33 -5.85 9.27
C LEU A 87 -11.40 -6.88 8.88
N LYS A 88 -11.60 -7.95 9.65
CA LYS A 88 -12.68 -8.93 9.44
C LYS A 88 -14.09 -8.35 9.54
N LYS A 89 -14.25 -7.15 10.09
CA LYS A 89 -15.56 -6.46 10.16
C LYS A 89 -16.02 -5.91 8.81
N TYR A 90 -15.14 -5.92 7.81
CA TYR A 90 -15.37 -5.37 6.49
C TYR A 90 -15.25 -6.47 5.43
N GLU A 91 -15.85 -6.24 4.27
CA GLU A 91 -15.74 -7.15 3.15
C GLU A 91 -14.32 -7.16 2.58
N ASP A 92 -13.85 -8.35 2.23
CA ASP A 92 -12.47 -8.64 1.83
C ASP A 92 -12.03 -7.79 0.62
N GLU A 93 -12.96 -7.52 -0.29
CA GLU A 93 -12.76 -6.73 -1.52
C GLU A 93 -12.71 -5.22 -1.25
N GLU A 94 -13.15 -4.77 -0.07
CA GLU A 94 -13.16 -3.37 0.32
C GLU A 94 -11.94 -2.95 1.13
N ILE A 95 -11.06 -3.90 1.45
CA ILE A 95 -9.88 -3.63 2.27
C ILE A 95 -8.65 -3.47 1.37
N PHE A 96 -7.94 -2.37 1.57
CA PHE A 96 -6.69 -2.06 0.91
C PHE A 96 -5.55 -1.89 1.92
N VAL A 97 -4.54 -2.74 1.82
CA VAL A 97 -3.28 -2.56 2.51
C VAL A 97 -2.45 -1.53 1.74
N ILE A 98 -2.10 -0.43 2.41
CA ILE A 98 -1.40 0.71 1.79
C ILE A 98 -0.02 0.98 2.40
N GLY A 99 0.49 0.02 3.18
CA GLY A 99 1.85 0.01 3.69
C GLY A 99 2.03 0.57 5.11
N GLY A 100 3.25 0.81 5.58
CA GLY A 100 4.53 0.62 4.90
C GLY A 100 5.03 -0.82 4.91
N GLU A 101 6.32 -1.01 4.66
CA GLU A 101 6.97 -2.32 4.52
C GLU A 101 6.54 -3.36 5.55
N SER A 102 6.60 -3.03 6.85
CA SER A 102 6.24 -3.96 7.91
C SER A 102 4.77 -4.41 7.83
N ILE A 103 3.87 -3.53 7.41
CA ILE A 103 2.44 -3.86 7.24
C ILE A 103 2.24 -4.71 6.00
N TYR A 104 2.90 -4.35 4.90
CA TYR A 104 2.87 -5.16 3.69
C TYR A 104 3.33 -6.59 3.97
N ARG A 105 4.49 -6.78 4.62
CA ARG A 105 5.01 -8.12 4.95
C ARG A 105 4.05 -8.94 5.82
N GLN A 106 3.44 -8.30 6.83
CA GLN A 106 2.55 -9.00 7.77
C GLN A 106 1.17 -9.30 7.18
N LEU A 107 0.64 -8.45 6.29
CA LEU A 107 -0.69 -8.62 5.70
C LEU A 107 -0.68 -9.28 4.31
N LEU A 108 0.48 -9.40 3.64
CA LEU A 108 0.61 -10.06 2.35
C LEU A 108 -0.01 -11.47 2.33
N PRO A 109 0.16 -12.33 3.37
CA PRO A 109 -0.47 -13.65 3.43
C PRO A 109 -2.00 -13.65 3.47
N TYR A 110 -2.64 -12.50 3.69
CA TYR A 110 -4.10 -12.35 3.72
C TYR A 110 -4.65 -11.62 2.47
N CYS A 111 -3.77 -11.25 1.54
CA CYS A 111 -4.13 -10.57 0.31
C CYS A 111 -4.33 -11.57 -0.83
N LYS A 112 -5.30 -11.28 -1.70
CA LYS A 112 -5.61 -12.05 -2.91
C LYS A 112 -5.23 -11.31 -4.19
N THR A 113 -5.24 -9.98 -4.13
CA THR A 113 -4.99 -9.11 -5.28
C THR A 113 -4.05 -7.98 -4.89
N ALA A 114 -3.10 -7.68 -5.77
CA ALA A 114 -2.08 -6.68 -5.61
C ALA A 114 -2.06 -5.74 -6.81
N TYR A 115 -2.42 -4.48 -6.58
CA TYR A 115 -2.35 -3.40 -7.55
C TYR A 115 -0.99 -2.73 -7.44
N ILE A 116 -0.13 -2.95 -8.43
CA ILE A 116 1.26 -2.50 -8.38
C ILE A 116 1.55 -1.56 -9.52
N THR A 117 1.90 -0.32 -9.21
CA THR A 117 2.49 0.61 -10.17
C THR A 117 3.98 0.32 -10.25
N LYS A 118 4.46 -0.25 -11.36
CA LYS A 118 5.89 -0.55 -11.57
C LYS A 118 6.54 0.62 -12.31
N ILE A 119 7.53 1.23 -11.67
CA ILE A 119 8.24 2.41 -12.18
C ILE A 119 9.58 1.95 -12.75
N ASP A 120 9.88 2.32 -14.00
CA ASP A 120 11.09 1.90 -14.73
C ASP A 120 12.36 2.67 -14.32
N HIS A 121 12.52 2.90 -13.02
CA HIS A 121 13.66 3.61 -12.45
C HIS A 121 14.17 2.89 -11.20
N ALA A 122 15.45 3.08 -10.87
CA ALA A 122 16.06 2.55 -9.66
C ALA A 122 16.49 3.72 -8.77
N TYR A 123 15.76 3.96 -7.69
CA TYR A 123 16.06 5.02 -6.73
C TYR A 123 16.95 4.50 -5.60
N GLN A 124 17.60 5.43 -4.89
CA GLN A 124 18.13 5.11 -3.56
C GLN A 124 16.96 4.98 -2.58
N ALA A 125 16.94 3.91 -1.79
CA ALA A 125 15.83 3.60 -0.89
C ALA A 125 16.28 2.88 0.37
N ASP A 126 15.45 2.96 1.42
CA ASP A 126 15.62 2.25 2.69
C ASP A 126 14.44 1.33 3.02
N THR A 127 13.36 1.42 2.25
CA THR A 127 12.10 0.72 2.50
C THR A 127 11.69 -0.02 1.24
N PHE A 128 11.38 -1.31 1.38
CA PHE A 128 11.13 -2.21 0.25
C PHE A 128 9.80 -2.98 0.41
N PHE A 129 9.15 -3.25 -0.71
CA PHE A 129 8.03 -4.18 -0.79
C PHE A 129 8.55 -5.58 -1.14
N PRO A 130 7.90 -6.68 -0.69
CA PRO A 130 8.27 -8.03 -1.12
C PRO A 130 8.17 -8.20 -2.63
N ASP A 131 9.24 -8.67 -3.27
CA ASP A 131 9.28 -8.89 -4.72
C ASP A 131 8.30 -10.01 -5.13
N LEU A 132 7.16 -9.66 -5.73
CA LEU A 132 6.17 -10.64 -6.20
C LEU A 132 6.52 -11.25 -7.56
N ASP A 133 7.51 -10.73 -8.29
CA ASP A 133 8.03 -11.42 -9.48
C ASP A 133 8.80 -12.69 -9.09
N GLN A 134 9.34 -12.72 -7.86
CA GLN A 134 10.09 -13.83 -7.30
C GLN A 134 9.26 -14.71 -6.34
N ASP A 135 8.01 -14.32 -6.06
CA ASP A 135 7.13 -15.06 -5.16
C ASP A 135 6.28 -16.08 -5.95
N PRO A 136 6.47 -17.39 -5.75
CA PRO A 136 5.73 -18.42 -6.48
C PRO A 136 4.23 -18.45 -6.14
N ASP A 137 3.80 -17.82 -5.04
CA ASP A 137 2.37 -17.71 -4.68
C ASP A 137 1.63 -16.65 -5.50
N TRP A 138 2.35 -15.80 -6.25
CA TRP A 138 1.78 -14.68 -6.98
C TRP A 138 2.04 -14.76 -8.48
N ARG A 139 1.08 -14.25 -9.26
CA ARG A 139 1.22 -14.16 -10.71
C ARG A 139 0.67 -12.83 -11.20
N MET A 140 1.43 -12.13 -12.04
CA MET A 140 0.93 -10.98 -12.78
C MET A 140 -0.11 -11.43 -13.79
N THR A 141 -1.35 -10.92 -13.67
CA THR A 141 -2.47 -11.29 -14.56
C THR A 141 -2.89 -10.15 -15.46
N LYS A 142 -2.53 -8.90 -15.14
CA LYS A 142 -2.81 -7.73 -15.97
C LYS A 142 -1.64 -6.76 -15.96
N ILE A 143 -1.46 -6.09 -17.09
CA ILE A 143 -0.52 -4.99 -17.31
C ILE A 143 -1.20 -3.97 -18.21
N SER A 144 -1.07 -2.69 -17.89
CA SER A 144 -1.52 -1.60 -18.76
C SER A 144 -0.53 -1.36 -19.89
N ASP A 145 -0.93 -0.54 -20.87
CA ASP A 145 0.05 0.11 -21.73
C ASP A 145 1.02 0.94 -20.87
N GLU A 146 2.25 1.08 -21.37
CA GLU A 146 3.26 1.94 -20.76
C GLU A 146 2.80 3.41 -20.76
N GLN A 147 3.08 4.09 -19.66
CA GLN A 147 2.81 5.51 -19.50
C GLN A 147 4.10 6.22 -19.15
N THR A 148 4.16 7.50 -19.53
CA THR A 148 5.32 8.35 -19.27
C THR A 148 4.90 9.60 -18.51
N TYR A 149 5.60 9.92 -17.44
CA TYR A 149 5.51 11.21 -16.75
C TYR A 149 6.88 11.90 -16.78
N PHE A 150 6.99 12.95 -17.60
CA PHE A 150 8.28 13.53 -18.01
C PHE A 150 9.16 12.48 -18.70
N ASP A 151 10.23 12.02 -18.04
CA ASP A 151 11.15 10.99 -18.53
C ASP A 151 11.02 9.68 -17.72
N LEU A 152 9.97 9.55 -16.91
CA LEU A 152 9.73 8.40 -16.07
C LEU A 152 8.66 7.49 -16.68
N GLU A 153 9.08 6.30 -17.11
CA GLU A 153 8.19 5.26 -17.62
C GLU A 153 7.63 4.42 -16.47
N TYR A 154 6.36 4.05 -16.55
CA TYR A 154 5.71 3.20 -15.57
C TYR A 154 4.51 2.46 -16.18
N VAL A 155 4.13 1.35 -15.55
CA VAL A 155 2.93 0.56 -15.90
C VAL A 155 2.09 0.29 -14.65
N PHE A 156 0.78 0.17 -14.84
CA PHE A 156 -0.11 -0.37 -13.81
C PHE A 156 -0.26 -1.87 -14.02
N THR A 157 0.00 -2.64 -12.97
CA THR A 157 -0.08 -4.10 -13.00
C THR A 157 -1.03 -4.62 -11.93
N VAL A 158 -1.59 -5.80 -12.18
CA VAL A 158 -2.36 -6.55 -11.19
C VAL A 158 -1.71 -7.92 -11.04
N TYR A 159 -1.37 -8.26 -9.80
CA TYR A 159 -0.97 -9.60 -9.41
C TYR A 159 -2.13 -10.24 -8.65
N GLU A 160 -2.36 -11.52 -8.93
CA GLU A 160 -3.32 -12.35 -8.22
C GLU A 160 -2.57 -13.50 -7.55
N ARG A 161 -3.00 -13.84 -6.34
CA ARG A 161 -2.49 -15.00 -5.63
C ARG A 161 -3.02 -16.26 -6.30
N ILE A 162 -2.14 -17.24 -6.53
CA ILE A 162 -2.47 -18.50 -7.20
C ILE A 162 -2.53 -19.71 -6.26
N SER A 163 -2.25 -19.51 -4.96
CA SER A 163 -2.31 -20.50 -3.89
C SER A 163 -3.33 -20.15 -2.81
#